data_AF-A0A2V4CYK1-F1
#
_entry.id   AF-A0A2V4CYK1-F1
#
_cell.length_a   1.000
_cell.length_b   1.000
_cell.length_c   1.000
_cell.angle_alpha   90.00
_cell.angle_beta   90.00
_cell.angle_gamma   90.00
#
_symmetry.space_group_name_H-M   'P 1'
#
loop_
_entity.id
_entity.type
_entity.pdbx_description
1 polymer ?
#
loop_
_entity_poly.entity_id
_entity_poly.type
_entity_poly.pdbx_seq_one_letter_code
_entity_poly.pdbx_strand_id
1 'polypeptide(L)'
;MLVAWATPPSQRKEVHKFLRLLTFGFSLMLFAFTTLMFLESYSGISWTAIGLNDYVYDNCQDTELLKQGACSLVGGFGVSWHVGVDGLSFPMVWLTTLLVPVSMLVEWNAKKGAYFHGLLLVMEGALIGVFVSLDLFVFYIFWELTLIPMFFLILLWGGADRRYAAQKFFIYTFTASVIMLLGILVMYYFTYTPYWEGNLT
;
A
#
# COMPACT_ATOMS: atom_id res chain seq x y z
N MET A 1 15.15 9.56 0.22
CA MET A 1 15.85 9.47 -1.09
C MET A 1 16.52 10.78 -1.51
N LEU A 2 15.84 11.93 -1.46
CA LEU A 2 16.43 13.24 -1.85
C LEU A 2 17.62 13.68 -0.99
N VAL A 3 17.56 13.41 0.32
CA VAL A 3 18.64 13.73 1.28
C VAL A 3 19.95 13.05 0.88
N ALA A 4 19.91 11.77 0.49
CA ALA A 4 21.10 11.01 0.10
C ALA A 4 21.77 11.52 -1.19
N TRP A 5 20.99 12.14 -2.09
CA TRP A 5 21.51 12.78 -3.31
C TRP A 5 22.16 14.14 -3.01
N ALA A 6 21.53 14.95 -2.17
CA ALA A 6 22.03 16.28 -1.77
C ALA A 6 23.24 16.24 -0.81
N THR A 7 23.59 15.08 -0.26
CA THR A 7 24.66 14.96 0.74
C THR A 7 26.06 15.06 0.10
N PRO A 8 26.98 15.89 0.67
CA PRO A 8 28.38 15.93 0.28
C PRO A 8 29.08 14.56 0.33
N PRO A 9 30.10 14.30 -0.51
CA PRO A 9 30.76 12.99 -0.56
C PRO A 9 31.34 12.51 0.77
N SER A 10 31.77 13.43 1.64
CA SER A 10 32.37 13.12 2.95
C SER A 10 31.38 12.49 3.93
N GLN A 11 30.12 12.96 3.95
CA GLN A 11 29.09 12.50 4.89
C GLN A 11 28.20 11.38 4.33
N ARG A 12 28.36 11.05 3.03
CA ARG A 12 27.44 10.14 2.33
C ARG A 12 27.31 8.77 2.99
N LYS A 13 28.41 8.19 3.48
CA LYS A 13 28.38 6.87 4.14
C LYS A 13 27.56 6.86 5.43
N GLU A 14 27.74 7.91 6.24
CA GLU A 14 27.02 8.06 7.50
C GLU A 14 25.53 8.27 7.27
N VAL A 15 25.17 9.18 6.36
CA VAL A 15 23.78 9.43 5.96
C VAL A 15 23.11 8.16 5.39
N HIS A 16 23.82 7.36 4.58
CA HIS A 16 23.26 6.11 4.07
C HIS A 16 23.01 5.08 5.18
N LYS A 17 23.92 4.97 6.16
CA LYS A 17 23.76 4.08 7.31
C LYS A 17 22.58 4.53 8.19
N PHE A 18 22.49 5.83 8.45
CA PHE A 18 21.40 6.42 9.22
C PHE A 18 20.04 6.22 8.53
N LEU A 19 19.94 6.57 7.24
CA LEU A 19 18.71 6.39 6.46
C LEU A 19 18.25 4.94 6.42
N ARG A 20 19.17 4.00 6.23
CA ARG A 20 18.85 2.56 6.29
C ARG A 20 18.30 2.15 7.65
N LEU A 21 18.94 2.58 8.73
CA LEU A 21 18.50 2.23 10.08
C LEU A 21 17.13 2.85 10.38
N LEU A 22 16.89 4.08 9.93
CA LEU A 22 15.61 4.77 10.06
C LEU A 22 14.51 4.03 9.30
N THR A 23 14.71 3.70 8.02
CA THR A 23 13.70 2.97 7.23
C THR A 23 13.40 1.59 7.79
N PHE A 24 14.44 0.89 8.25
CA PHE A 24 14.27 -0.42 8.88
C PHE A 24 13.55 -0.33 10.22
N GLY A 25 13.91 0.66 11.05
CA GLY A 25 13.23 0.91 12.32
C GLY A 25 11.75 1.25 12.14
N PHE A 26 11.41 2.04 11.12
CA PHE A 26 10.01 2.35 10.80
C PHE A 26 9.24 1.12 10.31
N SER A 27 9.83 0.28 9.45
CA SER A 27 9.19 -0.97 9.00
C SER A 27 9.00 -1.96 10.17
N LEU A 28 9.98 -2.08 11.07
CA LEU A 28 9.84 -2.88 12.29
C LEU A 28 8.77 -2.32 13.24
N MET A 29 8.62 -1.00 13.33
CA MET A 29 7.56 -0.38 14.11
C MET A 29 6.18 -0.75 13.55
N LEU A 30 6.00 -0.73 12.22
CA LEU A 30 4.76 -1.16 11.58
C LEU A 30 4.47 -2.65 11.84
N PHE A 31 5.47 -3.52 11.69
CA PHE A 31 5.34 -4.94 12.00
C PHE A 31 4.97 -5.20 13.47
N ALA A 32 5.61 -4.48 14.40
CA ALA A 32 5.30 -4.59 15.82
C ALA A 32 3.87 -4.13 16.08
N PHE A 33 3.44 -3.03 15.47
CA PHE A 33 2.09 -2.51 15.60
C PHE A 33 1.03 -3.50 15.07
N THR A 34 1.19 -4.05 13.86
CA THR A 34 0.24 -5.03 13.30
C THR A 34 0.25 -6.34 14.08
N THR A 35 1.41 -6.76 14.61
CA THR A 35 1.49 -7.94 15.48
C THR A 35 0.80 -7.70 16.82
N LEU A 36 0.93 -6.51 17.41
CA LEU A 36 0.18 -6.13 18.61
C LEU A 36 -1.32 -6.03 18.35
N MET A 37 -1.75 -5.61 17.15
CA MET A 37 -3.15 -5.67 16.78
C MET A 37 -3.65 -7.12 16.69
N PHE A 38 -2.90 -7.99 16.00
CA PHE A 38 -3.23 -9.41 15.84
C PHE A 38 -3.34 -10.14 17.19
N LEU A 39 -2.46 -9.79 18.12
CA LEU A 39 -2.57 -10.24 19.50
C LEU A 39 -3.74 -9.51 20.16
N GLU A 40 -4.88 -10.20 20.28
CA GLU A 40 -6.15 -9.71 20.85
C GLU A 40 -6.02 -8.97 22.19
N SER A 41 -4.89 -9.17 22.90
CA SER A 41 -4.50 -8.54 24.15
C SER A 41 -4.46 -7.00 24.15
N TYR A 42 -4.37 -6.33 22.99
CA TYR A 42 -4.29 -4.86 22.94
C TYR A 42 -5.52 -4.18 22.35
N SER A 43 -6.14 -4.77 21.33
CA SER A 43 -7.18 -4.13 20.52
C SER A 43 -8.61 -4.42 20.99
N GLY A 44 -8.82 -5.47 21.81
CA GLY A 44 -10.16 -5.92 22.20
C GLY A 44 -11.00 -6.46 21.03
N ILE A 45 -10.39 -6.60 19.85
CA ILE A 45 -10.99 -7.09 18.62
C ILE A 45 -10.49 -8.51 18.40
N SER A 46 -11.41 -9.45 18.26
CA SER A 46 -11.11 -10.84 17.91
C SER A 46 -10.89 -10.97 16.40
N TRP A 47 -9.69 -10.63 15.92
CA TRP A 47 -9.32 -10.68 14.50
C TRP A 47 -9.54 -12.05 13.85
N THR A 48 -9.45 -13.12 14.65
CA THR A 48 -9.67 -14.49 14.20
C THR A 48 -11.14 -14.85 13.99
N ALA A 49 -12.06 -14.00 14.47
CA ALA A 49 -13.50 -14.21 14.40
C ALA A 49 -14.22 -13.22 13.46
N ILE A 50 -13.50 -12.27 12.85
CA ILE A 50 -14.06 -11.34 11.87
C ILE A 50 -14.36 -12.08 10.56
N GLY A 51 -15.60 -11.97 10.07
CA GLY A 51 -16.02 -12.53 8.80
C GLY A 51 -15.50 -11.75 7.58
N LEU A 52 -15.78 -12.29 6.39
CA LEU A 52 -15.68 -11.51 5.16
C LEU A 52 -16.79 -10.45 5.16
N ASN A 53 -16.47 -9.22 4.73
CA ASN A 53 -17.40 -8.08 4.70
C ASN A 53 -17.80 -7.51 6.09
N ASP A 54 -17.16 -7.96 7.18
CA ASP A 54 -17.27 -7.35 8.51
C ASP A 54 -16.07 -6.41 8.73
N TYR A 55 -16.28 -5.11 8.54
CA TYR A 55 -15.20 -4.11 8.60
C TYR A 55 -14.98 -3.55 10.01
N VAL A 56 -13.70 -3.48 10.40
CA VAL A 56 -13.21 -2.82 11.61
C VAL A 56 -12.33 -1.65 11.20
N TYR A 57 -12.33 -0.58 12.02
CA TYR A 57 -11.69 0.71 11.67
C TYR A 57 -12.23 1.33 10.38
N ASP A 58 -13.49 1.05 10.05
CA ASP A 58 -14.21 1.73 8.98
C ASP A 58 -14.36 3.21 9.35
N ASN A 59 -13.76 4.08 8.53
CA ASN A 59 -13.79 5.52 8.75
C ASN A 59 -15.06 6.20 8.22
N CYS A 60 -15.92 5.48 7.51
CA CYS A 60 -17.15 5.95 6.87
C CYS A 60 -18.36 5.05 7.19
N GLN A 61 -18.37 4.47 8.39
CA GLN A 61 -19.36 3.48 8.85
C GLN A 61 -20.81 4.01 8.89
N ASP A 62 -21.00 5.32 9.11
CA ASP A 62 -22.32 5.94 9.08
C ASP A 62 -22.72 6.33 7.65
N THR A 63 -23.75 5.64 7.13
CA THR A 63 -24.36 5.95 5.82
C THR A 63 -24.93 7.37 5.73
N GLU A 64 -25.20 8.03 6.86
CA GLU A 64 -25.54 9.45 6.89
C GLU A 64 -24.32 10.37 6.69
N LEU A 65 -23.13 10.00 7.17
CA LEU A 65 -21.88 10.72 6.93
C LEU A 65 -21.41 10.57 5.46
N LEU A 66 -21.66 9.41 4.85
CA LEU A 66 -21.45 9.20 3.41
C LEU A 66 -22.33 10.13 2.57
N LYS A 67 -23.63 10.27 2.92
CA LYS A 67 -24.56 11.18 2.25
C LYS A 67 -24.22 12.67 2.44
N GLN A 68 -23.53 13.01 3.53
CA GLN A 68 -23.06 14.38 3.81
C GLN A 68 -21.70 14.69 3.16
N GLY A 69 -21.05 13.72 2.53
CA GLY A 69 -19.76 13.90 1.86
C GLY A 69 -18.56 13.99 2.80
N ALA A 70 -18.68 13.52 4.05
CA ALA A 70 -17.62 13.63 5.06
C ALA A 70 -16.32 12.89 4.65
N CYS A 71 -16.45 11.80 3.91
CA CYS A 71 -15.33 11.05 3.34
C CYS A 71 -15.01 11.43 1.89
N SER A 72 -15.70 12.42 1.31
CA SER A 72 -15.55 12.76 -0.09
C SER A 72 -14.17 13.39 -0.35
N LEU A 73 -13.40 12.78 -1.24
CA LEU A 73 -12.12 13.30 -1.70
C LEU A 73 -12.32 14.15 -2.97
N VAL A 74 -13.21 13.72 -3.86
CA VAL A 74 -13.65 14.51 -5.02
C VAL A 74 -15.17 14.41 -5.20
N GLY A 75 -15.88 15.37 -4.61
CA GLY A 75 -17.36 15.36 -4.56
C GLY A 75 -18.06 15.37 -5.93
N GLY A 76 -17.41 15.87 -6.99
CA GLY A 76 -17.97 15.87 -8.33
C GLY A 76 -17.96 14.50 -9.03
N PHE A 77 -17.10 13.57 -8.58
CA PHE A 77 -16.92 12.26 -9.20
C PHE A 77 -17.32 11.09 -8.30
N GLY A 78 -17.72 11.34 -7.05
CA GLY A 78 -18.05 10.28 -6.10
C GLY A 78 -16.83 9.41 -5.81
N VAL A 79 -15.70 10.06 -5.51
CA VAL A 79 -14.49 9.40 -5.00
C VAL A 79 -14.38 9.74 -3.52
N SER A 80 -14.29 8.71 -2.67
CA SER A 80 -14.18 8.88 -1.23
C SER A 80 -12.92 8.24 -0.67
N TRP A 81 -12.37 8.86 0.38
CA TRP A 81 -11.38 8.21 1.23
C TRP A 81 -12.11 7.29 2.20
N HIS A 82 -12.50 6.12 1.71
CA HIS A 82 -13.14 5.07 2.50
C HIS A 82 -12.16 3.92 2.70
N VAL A 83 -11.79 3.69 3.96
CA VAL A 83 -10.84 2.66 4.38
C VAL A 83 -11.42 1.85 5.53
N GLY A 84 -11.13 0.56 5.53
CA GLY A 84 -11.56 -0.36 6.58
C GLY A 84 -10.77 -1.66 6.48
N VAL A 85 -10.84 -2.47 7.53
CA VAL A 85 -10.10 -3.74 7.61
C VAL A 85 -11.07 -4.87 7.97
N ASP A 86 -11.21 -5.85 7.09
CA ASP A 86 -12.00 -7.06 7.32
C ASP A 86 -11.12 -8.30 7.61
N GLY A 87 -11.76 -9.47 7.73
CA GLY A 87 -11.09 -10.74 7.98
C GLY A 87 -10.11 -11.19 6.89
N LEU A 88 -10.22 -10.68 5.65
CA LEU A 88 -9.27 -10.95 4.57
C LEU A 88 -8.14 -9.91 4.52
N SER A 89 -8.48 -8.64 4.75
CA SER A 89 -7.58 -7.50 4.66
C SER A 89 -6.51 -7.55 5.74
N PHE A 90 -6.91 -7.86 6.98
CA PHE A 90 -5.97 -7.87 8.10
C PHE A 90 -4.81 -8.87 7.92
N PRO A 91 -5.04 -10.15 7.58
CA PRO A 91 -3.95 -11.09 7.28
C PRO A 91 -2.99 -10.59 6.20
N MET A 92 -3.49 -9.93 5.16
CA MET A 92 -2.67 -9.41 4.06
C MET A 92 -1.83 -8.19 4.49
N VAL A 93 -2.40 -7.30 5.30
CA VAL A 93 -1.66 -6.20 5.93
C VAL A 93 -0.57 -6.73 6.85
N TRP A 94 -0.90 -7.67 7.74
CA TRP A 94 0.07 -8.28 8.65
C TRP A 94 1.21 -8.96 7.90
N LEU A 95 0.88 -9.78 6.88
CA LEU A 95 1.87 -10.45 6.04
C LEU A 95 2.78 -9.44 5.31
N THR A 96 2.22 -8.34 4.80
CA THR A 96 3.01 -7.27 4.17
C THR A 96 4.02 -6.68 5.14
N THR A 97 3.56 -6.29 6.34
CA THR A 97 4.45 -5.72 7.37
C THR A 97 5.45 -6.73 7.93
N LEU A 98 5.21 -8.03 7.81
CA LEU A 98 6.19 -9.07 8.15
C LEU A 98 7.26 -9.23 7.06
N LEU A 99 6.86 -9.30 5.80
CA LEU A 99 7.75 -9.63 4.69
C LEU A 99 8.71 -8.49 4.33
N VAL A 100 8.30 -7.24 4.48
CA VAL A 100 9.15 -6.08 4.17
C VAL A 100 10.40 -5.99 5.05
N PRO A 101 10.33 -6.03 6.40
CA PRO A 101 11.52 -6.00 7.24
C PRO A 101 12.39 -7.25 7.05
N VAL A 102 11.80 -8.42 6.80
CA VAL A 102 12.55 -9.64 6.43
C VAL A 102 13.33 -9.42 5.13
N SER A 103 12.70 -8.84 4.11
CA SER A 103 13.35 -8.53 2.83
C SER A 103 14.49 -7.52 3.00
N MET A 104 14.32 -6.52 3.88
CA MET A 104 15.38 -5.57 4.23
C MET A 104 16.57 -6.24 4.95
N LEU A 105 16.32 -7.26 5.77
CA LEU A 105 17.38 -8.03 6.46
C LEU A 105 18.16 -8.92 5.50
N VAL A 106 17.48 -9.59 4.56
CA VAL A 106 18.13 -10.44 3.55
C VAL A 106 19.12 -9.64 2.71
N GLU A 107 18.72 -8.45 2.26
CA GLU A 107 19.56 -7.58 1.42
C GLU A 107 20.03 -6.33 2.19
N TRP A 108 20.59 -6.53 3.40
CA TRP A 108 20.99 -5.44 4.30
C TRP A 108 22.02 -4.46 3.71
N ASN A 109 22.96 -5.00 2.93
CA ASN A 109 24.05 -4.25 2.30
C ASN A 109 23.83 -4.01 0.80
N ALA A 110 22.56 -3.84 0.40
CA ALA A 110 22.19 -3.52 -0.97
C ALA A 110 23.05 -2.39 -1.57
N LYS A 111 23.46 -2.57 -2.83
CA LYS A 111 24.08 -1.48 -3.61
C LYS A 111 23.14 -0.28 -3.62
N LYS A 112 23.61 0.93 -3.31
CA LYS A 112 22.74 2.12 -3.15
C LYS A 112 21.61 1.91 -2.12
N GLY A 113 21.91 1.27 -0.98
CA GLY A 113 20.92 0.85 0.02
C GLY A 113 19.94 1.91 0.51
N ALA A 114 20.32 3.19 0.58
CA ALA A 114 19.39 4.27 0.96
C ALA A 114 18.21 4.42 -0.01
N TYR A 115 18.37 4.05 -1.29
CA TYR A 115 17.31 4.03 -2.28
C TYR A 115 16.53 2.72 -2.25
N PHE A 116 17.22 1.59 -2.06
CA PHE A 116 16.60 0.27 -1.96
C PHE A 116 15.61 0.20 -0.79
N HIS A 117 16.08 0.50 0.42
CA HIS A 117 15.26 0.45 1.64
C HIS A 117 14.17 1.53 1.63
N GLY A 118 14.43 2.68 1.02
CA GLY A 118 13.41 3.72 0.81
C GLY A 118 12.30 3.28 -0.14
N LEU A 119 12.63 2.60 -1.24
CA LEU A 119 11.64 2.08 -2.19
C LEU A 119 10.83 0.93 -1.59
N LEU A 120 11.45 0.04 -0.83
CA LEU A 120 10.74 -1.01 -0.09
C LEU A 120 9.72 -0.41 0.90
N LEU A 121 10.05 0.68 1.57
CA LEU A 121 9.14 1.33 2.50
C LEU A 121 7.96 2.04 1.79
N VAL A 122 8.22 2.68 0.65
CA VAL A 122 7.14 3.24 -0.20
C VAL A 122 6.23 2.12 -0.72
N MET A 123 6.82 0.97 -1.10
CA MET A 123 6.07 -0.21 -1.52
C MET A 123 5.21 -0.78 -0.39
N GLU A 124 5.75 -0.85 0.83
CA GLU A 124 5.01 -1.28 2.03
C GLU A 124 3.75 -0.43 2.24
N GLY A 125 3.89 0.90 2.22
CA GLY A 125 2.74 1.81 2.36
C GLY A 125 1.72 1.68 1.23
N ALA A 126 2.17 1.51 -0.01
CA ALA A 126 1.27 1.32 -1.14
C ALA A 126 0.50 -0.01 -1.04
N LEU A 127 1.17 -1.10 -0.65
CA LEU A 127 0.55 -2.42 -0.46
C LEU A 127 -0.46 -2.41 0.69
N ILE A 128 -0.15 -1.74 1.81
CA ILE A 128 -1.11 -1.56 2.90
C ILE A 128 -2.36 -0.84 2.37
N GLY A 129 -2.19 0.23 1.59
CA GLY A 129 -3.28 0.98 0.97
C GLY A 129 -4.18 0.11 0.07
N VAL A 130 -3.60 -0.81 -0.71
CA VAL A 130 -4.36 -1.76 -1.54
C VAL A 130 -5.29 -2.63 -0.70
N PHE A 131 -4.86 -3.08 0.48
CA PHE A 131 -5.66 -3.98 1.31
C PHE A 131 -6.69 -3.28 2.19
N VAL A 132 -6.54 -1.98 2.47
CA VAL A 132 -7.47 -1.25 3.34
C VAL A 132 -8.47 -0.37 2.60
N SER A 133 -8.28 -0.14 1.29
CA SER A 133 -9.16 0.75 0.51
C SER A 133 -10.48 0.06 0.17
N LEU A 134 -11.60 0.72 0.48
CA LEU A 134 -12.96 0.25 0.18
C LEU A 134 -13.60 0.99 -0.99
N ASP A 135 -13.03 2.12 -1.40
CA ASP A 135 -13.37 2.81 -2.65
C ASP A 135 -12.53 2.23 -3.80
N LEU A 136 -13.19 1.83 -4.90
CA LEU A 136 -12.53 1.19 -6.06
C LEU A 136 -11.53 2.11 -6.78
N PHE A 137 -11.77 3.41 -6.80
CA PHE A 137 -10.88 4.37 -7.42
C PHE A 137 -9.63 4.61 -6.55
N VAL A 138 -9.80 4.74 -5.24
CA VAL A 138 -8.67 4.82 -4.29
C VAL A 138 -7.86 3.52 -4.30
N PHE A 139 -8.52 2.36 -4.34
CA PHE A 139 -7.89 1.07 -4.54
C PHE A 139 -7.04 1.05 -5.83
N TYR A 140 -7.59 1.51 -6.96
CA TYR A 140 -6.85 1.61 -8.22
C TYR A 140 -5.60 2.49 -8.11
N ILE A 141 -5.69 3.62 -7.42
CA ILE A 141 -4.53 4.50 -7.20
C ILE A 141 -3.44 3.79 -6.40
N PHE A 142 -3.79 3.11 -5.30
CA PHE A 142 -2.81 2.35 -4.53
C PHE A 142 -2.23 1.20 -5.34
N TRP A 143 -3.04 0.52 -6.15
CA TRP A 143 -2.59 -0.52 -7.06
C TRP A 143 -1.51 0.01 -8.02
N GLU A 144 -1.76 1.13 -8.70
CA GLU A 144 -0.78 1.78 -9.58
C GLU A 144 0.45 2.28 -8.82
N LEU A 145 0.26 2.80 -7.61
CA LEU A 145 1.35 3.28 -6.77
C LEU A 145 2.35 2.17 -6.43
N THR A 146 1.91 0.92 -6.29
CA THR A 146 2.81 -0.22 -6.06
C THR A 146 3.72 -0.53 -7.25
N LEU A 147 3.28 -0.22 -8.48
CA LEU A 147 4.06 -0.49 -9.70
C LEU A 147 5.33 0.35 -9.78
N ILE A 148 5.27 1.59 -9.27
CA ILE A 148 6.40 2.52 -9.31
C ILE A 148 7.62 1.96 -8.54
N PRO A 149 7.54 1.64 -7.24
CA PRO A 149 8.69 1.10 -6.51
C PRO A 149 9.12 -0.26 -7.04
N MET A 150 8.19 -1.15 -7.42
CA MET A 150 8.54 -2.45 -8.01
C MET A 150 9.34 -2.30 -9.30
N PHE A 151 8.93 -1.41 -10.20
CA PHE A 151 9.65 -1.13 -11.44
C PHE A 151 11.09 -0.70 -11.17
N PHE A 152 11.32 0.22 -10.22
CA PHE A 152 12.66 0.66 -9.86
C PHE A 152 13.48 -0.43 -9.17
N LEU A 153 12.86 -1.22 -8.29
CA LEU A 153 13.52 -2.35 -7.63
C LEU A 153 14.04 -3.36 -8.66
N ILE A 154 13.21 -3.75 -9.62
CA ILE A 154 13.61 -4.64 -10.71
C ILE A 154 14.69 -3.98 -11.57
N LEU A 155 14.51 -2.72 -12.00
CA LEU A 155 15.42 -2.04 -12.92
C LEU A 155 16.84 -1.85 -12.36
N LEU A 156 16.95 -1.54 -11.07
CA LEU A 156 18.23 -1.17 -10.43
C LEU A 156 18.90 -2.35 -9.71
N TRP A 157 18.12 -3.28 -9.15
CA TRP A 157 18.62 -4.42 -8.35
C TRP A 157 18.30 -5.81 -8.95
N GLY A 158 17.59 -5.89 -10.07
CA GLY A 158 17.35 -7.15 -10.77
C GLY A 158 18.59 -7.75 -11.42
N GLY A 159 18.44 -8.97 -11.96
CA GLY A 159 19.51 -9.78 -12.57
C GLY A 159 19.98 -9.35 -13.96
N ALA A 160 20.51 -10.31 -14.74
CA ALA A 160 21.23 -10.07 -16.00
C ALA A 160 20.45 -9.24 -17.06
N ASP A 161 19.12 -9.39 -17.13
CA ASP A 161 18.24 -8.69 -18.09
C ASP A 161 17.23 -7.74 -17.42
N ARG A 162 17.61 -7.16 -16.29
CA ARG A 162 16.74 -6.30 -15.47
C ARG A 162 16.00 -5.18 -16.19
N ARG A 163 16.58 -4.59 -17.24
CA ARG A 163 15.92 -3.53 -18.03
C ARG A 163 14.70 -4.08 -18.78
N TYR A 164 14.92 -5.20 -19.48
CA TYR A 164 13.87 -5.89 -20.22
C TYR A 164 12.83 -6.48 -19.27
N ALA A 165 13.26 -7.07 -18.16
CA ALA A 165 12.36 -7.58 -17.12
C ALA A 165 11.49 -6.49 -16.50
N ALA A 166 12.06 -5.33 -16.15
CA ALA A 166 11.32 -4.20 -15.59
C ALA A 166 10.30 -3.63 -16.59
N GLN A 167 10.69 -3.47 -17.86
CA GLN A 167 9.79 -3.02 -18.92
C GLN A 167 8.64 -3.99 -19.14
N LYS A 168 8.92 -5.30 -19.21
CA LYS A 168 7.88 -6.33 -19.33
C LYS A 168 6.93 -6.28 -18.14
N PHE A 169 7.47 -6.34 -16.92
CA PHE A 169 6.66 -6.25 -15.71
C PHE A 169 5.73 -5.05 -15.75
N PHE A 170 6.26 -3.86 -16.07
CA PHE A 170 5.45 -2.66 -16.16
C PHE A 170 4.38 -2.75 -17.26
N ILE A 171 4.74 -3.15 -18.48
CA ILE A 171 3.80 -3.20 -19.61
C ILE A 171 2.67 -4.21 -19.34
N TYR A 172 2.99 -5.43 -18.86
CA TYR A 172 1.97 -6.44 -18.59
C TYR A 172 1.01 -5.99 -17.49
N THR A 173 1.55 -5.48 -16.37
CA THR A 173 0.69 -5.10 -15.23
C THR A 173 -0.06 -3.80 -15.49
N PHE A 174 0.55 -2.81 -16.15
CA PHE A 174 -0.10 -1.56 -16.54
C PHE A 174 -1.20 -1.80 -17.59
N THR A 175 -0.97 -2.69 -18.56
CA THR A 175 -2.02 -3.02 -19.54
C THR A 175 -3.21 -3.69 -18.86
N ALA A 176 -2.95 -4.63 -17.94
CA ALA A 176 -4.01 -5.27 -17.16
C ALA A 176 -4.74 -4.27 -16.26
N SER A 177 -4.04 -3.31 -15.66
CA SER A 177 -4.66 -2.31 -14.80
C SER A 177 -5.48 -1.29 -15.58
N VAL A 178 -5.12 -0.94 -16.82
CA VAL A 178 -6.00 -0.13 -17.68
C VAL A 178 -7.32 -0.86 -17.96
N ILE A 179 -7.29 -2.19 -18.18
CA ILE A 179 -8.50 -2.99 -18.34
C ILE A 179 -9.34 -2.97 -17.05
N MET A 180 -8.68 -3.09 -15.89
CA MET A 180 -9.33 -2.94 -14.58
C MET A 180 -9.99 -1.56 -14.40
N LEU A 181 -9.30 -0.48 -14.78
CA LEU A 181 -9.84 0.88 -14.74
C LEU A 181 -11.08 1.01 -15.63
N LEU A 182 -11.04 0.45 -16.85
CA LEU A 182 -12.22 0.42 -17.72
C LEU A 182 -13.39 -0.32 -17.06
N GLY A 183 -13.12 -1.45 -16.38
CA GLY A 183 -14.13 -2.18 -15.60
C GLY A 183 -14.75 -1.33 -14.49
N ILE A 184 -13.92 -0.62 -13.72
CA ILE A 184 -14.37 0.30 -12.66
C ILE A 184 -15.23 1.43 -13.25
N LEU A 185 -14.82 2.04 -14.37
CA LEU A 185 -15.57 3.10 -15.04
C LEU A 185 -16.90 2.60 -15.62
N VAL A 186 -16.93 1.39 -16.16
CA VAL A 186 -18.16 0.73 -16.62
C VAL A 186 -19.10 0.53 -15.43
N MET A 187 -18.63 -0.04 -14.31
CA MET A 187 -19.45 -0.20 -13.11
C MET A 187 -19.99 1.13 -12.58
N TYR A 188 -19.16 2.16 -12.54
CA TYR A 188 -19.55 3.52 -12.17
C TYR A 188 -20.68 4.06 -13.06
N TYR A 189 -20.57 3.89 -14.38
CA TYR A 189 -21.58 4.41 -15.31
C TYR A 189 -22.90 3.62 -15.30
N PHE A 190 -22.86 2.30 -15.09
CA PHE A 190 -24.06 1.46 -15.18
C PHE A 190 -24.79 1.28 -13.84
N THR A 191 -24.20 1.67 -12.71
CA THR A 191 -24.84 1.55 -11.39
C THR A 191 -25.54 2.87 -11.03
N TYR A 192 -26.85 2.96 -11.29
CA TYR A 192 -27.66 4.19 -11.12
C TYR A 192 -28.33 4.36 -9.74
N THR A 193 -28.18 3.43 -8.78
CA THR A 193 -28.76 3.56 -7.43
C THR A 193 -27.89 2.89 -6.35
N PRO A 194 -27.60 3.57 -5.23
CA PRO A 194 -26.77 3.04 -4.15
C PRO A 194 -27.61 2.19 -3.21
N TYR A 195 -27.85 0.94 -3.57
CA TYR A 195 -28.40 -0.06 -2.64
C TYR A 195 -27.60 -1.34 -2.75
N TRP A 196 -26.35 -1.27 -2.28
CA TRP A 196 -25.53 -2.40 -1.90
C TRP A 196 -24.75 -1.97 -0.65
N GLU A 197 -24.67 -2.85 0.35
CA GLU A 197 -23.97 -2.69 1.64
C GLU A 197 -22.44 -2.60 1.49
N GLY A 198 -21.96 -1.89 0.46
CA GLY A 198 -20.57 -1.85 0.03
C GLY A 198 -20.38 -0.89 -1.14
N ASN A 199 -20.71 0.38 -0.88
CA ASN A 199 -20.24 1.63 -1.49
C ASN A 199 -19.90 1.71 -3.01
N LEU A 200 -20.55 2.65 -3.71
CA LEU A 200 -20.08 3.30 -4.96
C LEU A 200 -20.25 4.82 -4.84
N THR A 201 -19.55 5.40 -3.88
CA THR A 201 -19.15 6.82 -3.79
C THR A 201 -17.83 6.95 -3.04
#